data_AF-A0A7K0YTD5-F1
#
_entry.id   AF-A0A7K0YTD5-F1
#
_cell.length_a   1.000
_cell.length_b   1.000
_cell.length_c   1.000
_cell.angle_alpha   90.00
_cell.angle_beta   90.00
_cell.angle_gamma   90.00
#
_symmetry.space_group_name_H-M   'P 1'
#
loop_
_entity.id
_entity.type
_entity.pdbx_description
1 polymer ?
#
loop_
_entity_poly.entity_id
_entity_poly.type
_entity_poly.pdbx_seq_one_letter_code
_entity_poly.pdbx_strand_id
1 'polypeptide(L)' 'LDYDSSEAEFVPSLTVDVDAVTARKVFQLIDALEDLDDVQNVFANFSIPGDVQTELDSDE' A
#
# COMPACT_ATOMS: atom_id res chain seq x y z
N LEU A 1 -2.15 -27.52 -12.76
CA LEU A 1 -1.82 -26.31 -12.00
C LEU A 1 -2.69 -25.22 -12.61
N ASP A 2 -3.77 -24.88 -11.91
CA ASP A 2 -4.49 -23.65 -12.20
C ASP A 2 -3.64 -22.53 -11.59
N TYR A 3 -3.28 -21.53 -12.40
CA TYR A 3 -2.48 -20.41 -11.94
C TYR A 3 -3.41 -19.21 -11.80
N ASP A 4 -3.46 -18.63 -10.59
CA ASP A 4 -4.36 -17.51 -10.26
C ASP A 4 -3.98 -16.20 -10.98
N SER A 5 -2.72 -16.01 -11.37
CA SER A 5 -2.24 -14.88 -12.18
C SER A 5 -0.88 -15.17 -12.84
N SER A 6 -0.51 -14.39 -13.87
CA SER A 6 0.79 -14.48 -14.56
C SER A 6 1.34 -13.11 -15.00
N GLU A 7 1.05 -12.06 -14.23
CA GLU A 7 1.45 -10.69 -14.51
C GLU A 7 2.84 -10.34 -13.97
N ALA A 8 3.50 -9.35 -14.58
CA ALA A 8 4.82 -8.88 -14.15
C ALA A 8 4.64 -7.81 -13.06
N GLU A 9 5.14 -8.08 -11.86
CA GLU A 9 5.00 -7.20 -10.70
C GLU A 9 6.36 -6.66 -10.20
N PHE A 10 6.37 -5.44 -9.68
CA PHE A 10 7.52 -4.86 -8.99
C PHE A 10 7.48 -5.22 -7.50
N VAL A 11 8.18 -6.28 -7.12
CA VAL A 11 8.25 -6.75 -5.72
C VAL A 11 9.46 -6.14 -5.00
N PRO A 12 9.27 -5.38 -3.90
CA PRO A 12 10.37 -4.84 -3.13
C PRO A 12 11.14 -5.94 -2.39
N SER A 13 12.47 -5.80 -2.27
CA SER A 13 13.33 -6.75 -1.54
C SER A 13 13.27 -6.62 -0.02
N LEU A 14 12.70 -5.53 0.49
CA LEU A 14 12.53 -5.24 1.90
C LEU A 14 11.22 -4.47 2.10
N THR A 15 10.45 -4.89 3.09
CA THR A 15 9.26 -4.18 3.57
C THR A 15 9.53 -3.44 4.88
N VAL A 16 8.83 -2.32 5.08
CA VAL A 16 8.92 -1.48 6.27
C VAL A 16 7.55 -1.43 6.95
N ASP A 17 7.48 -1.88 8.20
CA ASP A 17 6.25 -1.78 8.98
C ASP A 17 5.98 -0.33 9.37
N VAL A 18 4.74 0.11 9.19
CA VAL A 18 4.30 1.48 9.52
C VAL A 18 3.25 1.48 10.62
N ASP A 19 3.26 2.54 11.44
CA ASP A 19 2.19 2.80 12.41
C ASP A 19 0.96 3.42 11.73
N ALA A 20 -0.16 3.50 12.45
CA ALA A 20 -1.41 4.00 11.89
C ALA A 20 -1.31 5.47 11.44
N VAL A 21 -0.52 6.29 12.13
CA VAL A 21 -0.34 7.70 11.76
C VAL A 21 0.38 7.83 10.43
N THR A 22 1.39 7.00 10.21
CA THR A 22 2.19 6.95 8.98
C THR A 22 1.39 6.31 7.86
N ALA A 23 0.68 5.22 8.12
CA ALA A 23 -0.20 4.57 7.15
C ALA A 23 -1.23 5.55 6.57
N ARG A 24 -1.94 6.31 7.41
CA ARG A 24 -2.90 7.34 6.96
C ARG A 24 -2.26 8.37 6.03
N LYS A 25 -1.04 8.83 6.36
CA LYS A 25 -0.31 9.80 5.52
C LYS A 25 0.14 9.18 4.20
N VAL A 26 0.60 7.94 4.23
CA VAL A 26 1.03 7.20 3.04
C VAL A 26 -0.15 6.95 2.11
N PHE A 27 -1.31 6.56 2.64
CA PHE A 27 -2.54 6.42 1.85
C PHE A 27 -2.94 7.73 1.19
N GLN A 28 -3.01 8.84 1.95
CA GLN A 28 -3.30 10.15 1.36
C GLN A 28 -2.29 10.57 0.28
N LEU A 29 -1.01 10.18 0.43
CA LEU A 29 0.00 10.44 -0.59
C LEU A 29 -0.23 9.58 -1.83
N ILE A 30 -0.56 8.30 -1.66
CA ILE A 30 -0.87 7.39 -2.78
C ILE A 30 -2.08 7.90 -3.54
N ASP A 31 -3.17 8.22 -2.85
CA ASP A 31 -4.39 8.78 -3.46
C ASP A 31 -4.06 10.02 -4.30
N ALA A 32 -3.30 10.95 -3.72
CA ALA A 32 -2.90 12.18 -4.42
C ALA A 32 -1.98 11.94 -5.63
N LEU A 33 -1.19 10.85 -5.62
CA LEU A 33 -0.36 10.46 -6.75
C LEU A 33 -1.18 9.77 -7.85
N GLU A 34 -2.16 8.95 -7.47
CA GLU A 34 -3.06 8.26 -8.40
C GLU A 34 -4.03 9.21 -9.11
N ASP A 35 -4.37 10.34 -8.47
CA ASP A 35 -5.17 11.41 -9.07
C ASP A 35 -4.45 12.18 -10.21
N LEU A 36 -3.15 11.96 -10.41
CA LEU A 36 -2.39 12.65 -11.45
C LEU A 36 -2.49 11.91 -12.79
N ASP A 37 -2.96 12.61 -13.84
CA ASP A 37 -3.14 12.04 -15.18
C ASP A 37 -1.90 11.36 -15.76
N ASP A 38 -0.70 11.82 -15.38
CA ASP A 38 0.59 11.32 -15.86
C ASP A 38 1.12 10.12 -15.07
N VAL A 39 0.53 9.80 -13.92
CA VAL A 39 0.95 8.68 -13.07
C VAL A 39 0.23 7.42 -13.53
N GLN A 40 1.01 6.40 -13.91
CA GLN A 40 0.46 5.14 -14.43
C GLN A 40 0.36 4.05 -13.36
N ASN A 41 1.28 4.01 -12.41
CA ASN A 41 1.32 3.02 -11.33
C ASN A 41 2.03 3.60 -10.11
N VAL A 42 1.59 3.21 -8.92
CA VAL A 42 2.26 3.52 -7.65
C VAL A 42 2.71 2.21 -7.00
N PHE A 43 3.99 2.13 -6.60
CA PHE A 43 4.54 0.99 -5.88
C PHE A 43 5.11 1.48 -4.55
N ALA A 44 4.88 0.70 -3.50
CA ALA A 44 5.36 1.03 -2.17
C ALA A 44 5.87 -0.21 -1.46
N ASN A 45 6.73 -0.01 -0.47
CA ASN A 45 7.33 -1.10 0.31
C ASN A 45 6.91 -1.08 1.78
N PHE A 46 5.79 -0.44 2.12
CA PHE A 46 5.28 -0.50 3.49
C PHE A 46 4.46 -1.76 3.72
N SER A 47 4.35 -2.14 4.99
CA SER A 47 3.52 -3.22 5.48
C SER A 47 2.70 -2.69 6.66
N ILE A 48 1.46 -3.15 6.79
CA ILE A 48 0.55 -2.75 7.86
C ILE A 48 0.40 -3.92 8.83
N PRO A 49 0.98 -3.84 10.04
CA PRO A 49 0.77 -4.83 11.08
C PRO A 49 -0.72 -5.00 11.41
N GLY A 50 -1.14 -6.21 11.83
CA GLY A 50 -2.57 -6.50 12.04
C GLY A 50 -3.25 -5.66 13.12
N ASP A 51 -2.51 -5.26 14.15
CA ASP A 51 -2.96 -4.32 15.18
C ASP A 51 -3.17 -2.90 14.61
N VAL A 52 -2.27 -2.46 13.74
CA VAL A 52 -2.39 -1.18 13.03
C VAL A 52 -3.58 -1.21 12.06
N GLN A 53 -3.78 -2.30 11.33
CA GLN A 53 -4.94 -2.45 10.43
C GLN A 53 -6.25 -2.35 11.22
N THR A 54 -6.32 -3.01 12.38
CA THR A 54 -7.51 -2.94 13.25
C THR A 54 -7.77 -1.51 13.75
N GLU A 55 -6.72 -0.74 14.05
CA GLU A 55 -6.85 0.68 14.41
C GLU A 55 -7.41 1.51 13.25
N LEU A 56 -6.90 1.30 12.04
CA LEU A 56 -7.35 2.02 10.85
C LEU A 56 -8.83 1.74 10.53
N ASP A 57 -9.24 0.48 10.60
CA ASP A 57 -10.62 0.06 10.33
C ASP A 57 -11.62 0.59 11.38
N SER A 58 -11.15 0.93 12.58
CA SER A 58 -11.99 1.46 13.67
C SER A 58 -12.25 2.97 13.54
N ASP A 59 -11.46 3.66 12.69
CA ASP A 59 -11.52 5.10 12.47
C ASP A 59 -12.36 5.48 11.22
N GLU A 60 -12.78 4.50 10.41
CA GLU A 60 -13.79 4.63 9.34
C GLU A 60 -15.23 4.56 9.89
#